data_AF-A0A453T3Y2-F1
#
_entry.id   AF-A0A453T3Y2-F1
#
_cell.length_a   1.000
_cell.length_b   1.000
_cell.length_c   1.000
_cell.angle_alpha   90.00
_cell.angle_beta   90.00
_cell.angle_gamma   90.00
#
_symmetry.space_group_name_H-M   'P 1'
#
loop_
_entity.id
_entity.type
_entity.pdbx_description
1 polymer ?
#
loop_
_entity_poly.entity_id
_entity_poly.type
_entity_poly.pdbx_seq_one_letter_code
_entity_poly.pdbx_strand_id
1 'polypeptide(L)'
;VVHLCMVAPAPESSTPVPDCIQRVLDEFPDVFTEPTGLPPRRACDHMIPLIPGAQPVNIWPYRHKPEHKTEIETQVEELLRSGVIQQSTS
;
A
#
# COMPACT_ATOMS: atom_id res chain seq x y z
N VAL A 1 -12.68 22.88 21.08
CA VAL A 1 -11.65 22.16 21.86
C VAL A 1 -11.63 20.73 21.34
N VAL A 2 -10.69 20.41 20.45
CA VAL A 2 -10.56 19.06 19.86
C VAL A 2 -9.83 18.22 20.90
N HIS A 3 -10.52 17.26 21.50
CA HIS A 3 -9.89 16.32 22.41
C HIS A 3 -9.13 15.29 21.56
N LEU A 4 -7.88 15.61 21.24
CA LEU A 4 -6.93 14.64 20.71
C LEU A 4 -6.73 13.60 21.80
N CYS A 5 -7.33 12.42 21.64
CA CYS A 5 -6.95 11.25 22.43
C CYS A 5 -5.47 10.96 22.14
N MET A 6 -4.59 11.40 23.04
CA MET A 6 -3.25 10.85 23.10
C MET A 6 -3.40 9.40 23.53
N VAL A 7 -3.09 8.47 22.62
CA VAL A 7 -2.75 7.10 23.03
C VAL A 7 -1.49 7.25 23.87
N ALA A 8 -1.66 7.35 25.18
CA ALA A 8 -0.55 7.16 26.09
C ALA A 8 0.08 5.80 25.75
N PRO A 9 1.40 5.66 25.70
CA PRO A 9 1.98 4.32 25.73
C PRO A 9 1.47 3.70 27.02
N ALA A 10 0.52 2.77 26.90
CA ALA A 10 0.14 1.94 28.03
C ALA A 10 1.45 1.35 28.56
N PRO A 11 1.65 1.23 29.89
CA PRO A 11 2.74 0.40 30.37
C PRO A 11 2.59 -0.93 29.64
N GLU A 12 3.64 -1.37 28.95
CA GLU A 12 3.67 -2.64 28.26
C GLU A 12 3.29 -3.72 29.27
N SER A 13 1.99 -4.01 29.38
CA SER A 13 1.50 -5.12 30.15
C SER A 13 1.93 -6.30 29.32
N SER A 14 3.07 -6.88 29.67
CA SER A 14 3.58 -8.13 29.14
C SER A 14 2.65 -9.27 29.56
N THR A 15 1.40 -9.22 29.09
CA THR A 15 0.58 -10.43 29.07
C THR A 15 1.30 -11.37 28.13
N PRO A 16 1.77 -12.54 28.61
CA PRO A 16 2.46 -13.48 27.75
C PRO A 16 1.51 -13.86 26.63
N VAL A 17 1.95 -13.67 25.39
CA VAL A 17 1.21 -14.13 24.22
C VAL A 17 1.02 -15.64 24.41
N PRO A 18 -0.22 -16.16 24.38
CA PRO A 18 -0.45 -17.59 24.51
C PRO A 18 0.38 -18.38 23.50
N ASP A 19 0.97 -19.50 23.91
CA ASP A 19 1.88 -20.30 23.06
C ASP A 19 1.28 -20.66 21.70
N CYS A 20 -0.04 -20.90 21.64
CA CYS A 20 -0.73 -21.19 20.40
C CYS A 20 -0.69 -20.02 19.40
N ILE A 21 -0.71 -18.78 19.88
CA ILE A 21 -0.66 -17.57 19.05
C ILE A 21 0.79 -17.30 18.64
N GLN A 22 1.74 -17.43 19.56
CA GLN A 22 3.16 -17.22 19.25
C GLN A 22 3.64 -18.15 18.12
N ARG A 23 3.23 -19.42 18.16
CA ARG A 23 3.57 -20.39 17.11
C ARG A 23 3.06 -19.98 15.72
N VAL A 24 1.87 -19.38 15.63
CA VAL A 24 1.31 -18.90 14.36
C VAL A 24 2.07 -17.67 13.87
N LEU A 25 2.44 -16.75 14.77
CA LEU A 25 3.25 -15.58 14.40
C LEU A 25 4.63 -15.99 13.86
N ASP A 26 5.25 -16.97 14.49
CA ASP A 26 6.55 -17.51 14.07
C ASP A 26 6.46 -18.31 12.75
N GLU A 27 5.30 -18.89 12.44
CA GLU A 27 5.06 -19.64 11.20
C GLU A 27 4.83 -18.72 9.98
N PHE A 28 4.24 -17.54 10.19
CA PHE A 28 3.90 -16.58 9.14
C PHE A 28 4.55 -15.20 9.35
N PRO A 29 5.89 -15.12 9.49
CA PRO A 29 6.56 -13.84 9.70
C PRO A 29 6.47 -12.94 8.47
N ASP A 30 6.36 -13.53 7.28
CA ASP A 30 6.25 -12.88 5.98
C ASP A 30 4.97 -12.06 5.82
N VAL A 31 3.87 -12.48 6.45
CA VAL A 31 2.58 -11.75 6.43
C VAL A 31 2.69 -10.35 7.03
N PHE A 32 3.66 -10.13 7.93
CA PHE A 32 3.92 -8.84 8.58
C PHE A 32 5.05 -8.05 7.94
N THR A 33 5.76 -8.63 6.97
CA THR A 33 6.80 -7.92 6.23
C THR A 33 6.19 -6.99 5.18
N GLU A 34 6.86 -5.87 4.91
CA GLU A 34 6.43 -4.96 3.85
C GLU A 34 6.59 -5.66 2.47
N PRO A 35 5.52 -5.72 1.66
CA PRO A 35 5.58 -6.40 0.37
C PRO A 35 6.47 -5.61 -0.59
N THR A 36 7.45 -6.28 -1.17
CA THR A 36 8.43 -5.70 -2.10
C THR A 36 8.04 -5.85 -3.58
N GLY A 37 6.82 -6.34 -3.85
CA GLY A 37 6.33 -6.55 -5.21
C GLY A 37 4.88 -7.03 -5.27
N LEU A 38 4.42 -7.34 -6.49
CA LEU A 38 3.06 -7.81 -6.71
C LEU A 38 2.84 -9.19 -6.07
N PRO A 39 1.65 -9.45 -5.50
CA PRO A 39 1.31 -10.77 -4.99
C PRO A 39 1.38 -11.81 -6.13
N PRO A 40 1.69 -13.08 -5.80
CA PRO A 40 1.68 -14.16 -6.78
C PRO A 40 0.30 -14.26 -7.44
N ARG A 41 0.29 -14.62 -8.73
CA ARG A 41 -0.95 -14.86 -9.48
C ARG A 41 -1.82 -15.87 -8.74
N ARG A 42 -3.11 -15.54 -8.62
CA ARG A 42 -4.09 -16.40 -7.96
C ARG A 42 -5.00 -17.01 -9.02
N ALA A 43 -5.82 -17.99 -8.65
CA ALA A 43 -6.82 -18.57 -9.56
C ALA A 43 -7.81 -17.53 -10.09
N CYS A 44 -8.02 -16.45 -9.33
CA CYS A 44 -8.84 -15.31 -9.71
C CYS A 44 -7.98 -14.05 -9.61
N ASP A 45 -7.53 -13.52 -10.74
CA ASP A 45 -6.95 -12.19 -10.81
C ASP A 45 -8.06 -11.15 -10.95
N HIS A 46 -7.83 -9.94 -10.41
CA HIS A 46 -8.79 -8.84 -10.54
C HIS A 46 -8.84 -8.35 -11.99
N MET A 47 -10.05 -8.21 -12.53
CA MET A 47 -10.29 -7.65 -13.86
C MET A 47 -11.34 -6.54 -13.77
N ILE A 48 -11.12 -5.45 -14.49
CA ILE A 48 -12.12 -4.38 -14.68
C ILE A 48 -12.82 -4.64 -16.02
N PRO A 49 -14.07 -5.13 -16.04
CA PRO A 49 -14.80 -5.33 -17.28
C PRO A 49 -15.18 -3.99 -17.90
N LEU A 50 -14.90 -3.82 -19.19
CA LEU A 50 -15.28 -2.62 -19.95
C LEU A 50 -16.61 -2.84 -20.68
N ILE A 51 -17.36 -1.77 -20.87
CA ILE A 51 -18.55 -1.78 -21.73
C ILE A 51 -18.09 -2.03 -23.18
N PRO A 52 -18.80 -2.86 -23.97
CA PRO A 52 -18.47 -3.07 -25.38
C PRO A 52 -18.35 -1.75 -26.15
N GLY A 53 -17.22 -1.55 -26.83
CA GLY A 53 -16.93 -0.34 -27.60
C GLY A 53 -16.32 0.83 -26.83
N ALA A 54 -16.05 0.69 -25.53
CA ALA A 54 -15.35 1.70 -24.75
C ALA A 54 -13.97 2.02 -25.35
N GLN A 55 -13.68 3.31 -25.51
CA GLN A 55 -12.39 3.81 -26.00
C GLN A 55 -11.52 4.27 -24.83
N PRO A 56 -10.19 4.08 -24.88
CA PRO A 56 -9.29 4.60 -23.87
C PRO A 56 -9.32 6.14 -23.86
N VAL A 57 -9.26 6.71 -22.66
CA VAL A 57 -9.27 8.17 -22.47
C VAL A 57 -7.86 8.63 -22.15
N ASN A 58 -7.33 9.56 -22.95
CA ASN A 58 -6.04 10.21 -22.72
C ASN A 58 -6.26 11.72 -22.55
N ILE A 59 -6.02 12.23 -21.34
CA ILE A 59 -6.23 13.63 -20.98
C ILE A 59 -4.91 14.21 -20.50
N TRP A 60 -4.68 15.48 -20.80
CA TRP A 60 -3.49 16.21 -20.37
C TRP A 60 -3.40 16.27 -18.83
N PRO A 61 -2.21 16.06 -18.25
CA PRO A 61 -2.00 16.24 -16.82
C PRO A 61 -2.33 17.66 -16.35
N TYR A 62 -2.87 17.78 -15.14
CA TYR A 62 -3.15 19.08 -14.53
C TYR A 62 -1.86 19.83 -14.17
N ARG A 63 -1.96 21.16 -14.10
CA ARG A 63 -0.84 22.00 -13.66
C ARG A 63 -0.74 22.00 -12.14
N HIS A 64 0.41 21.57 -11.63
CA HIS A 64 0.73 21.62 -10.22
C HIS A 64 1.67 22.80 -9.91
N LYS A 65 1.60 23.31 -8.68
CA LYS A 65 2.61 24.23 -8.15
C LYS A 65 3.94 23.49 -8.00
N PRO A 66 5.10 24.18 -8.03
CA PRO A 66 6.40 23.54 -7.90
C PRO A 66 6.52 22.63 -6.66
N GLU A 67 6.04 23.10 -5.50
CA GLU A 67 6.07 22.36 -4.24
C GLU A 67 5.31 21.02 -4.32
N HIS A 68 4.10 21.03 -4.90
CA HIS A 68 3.31 19.82 -5.06
C HIS A 68 3.95 18.86 -6.06
N LYS A 69 4.56 19.39 -7.13
CA LYS A 69 5.24 18.56 -8.12
C LYS A 69 6.41 17.80 -7.48
N THR A 70 7.22 18.47 -6.66
CA THR A 70 8.34 17.84 -5.95
C THR A 70 7.88 16.72 -5.03
N GLU A 71 6.80 16.94 -4.27
CA GLU A 71 6.24 15.91 -3.38
C GLU A 71 5.70 14.71 -4.17
N ILE A 72 4.96 14.96 -5.26
CA ILE A 72 4.46 13.91 -6.15
C ILE A 72 5.61 13.08 -6.72
N GLU A 73 6.67 13.74 -7.20
CA GLU A 73 7.84 13.04 -7.76
C GLU A 73 8.54 12.18 -6.70
N THR A 74 8.63 12.66 -5.45
CA THR A 74 9.23 11.92 -4.33
C THR A 74 8.41 10.66 -4.01
N GLN A 75 7.08 10.79 -3.91
CA GLN A 75 6.21 9.65 -3.66
C GLN A 75 6.21 8.65 -4.83
N VAL A 76 6.25 9.13 -6.07
CA VAL A 76 6.34 8.26 -7.25
C VAL A 76 7.64 7.45 -7.25
N GLU A 77 8.77 8.06 -6.89
CA GLU A 77 10.05 7.36 -6.77
C GLU A 77 9.99 6.27 -5.69
N GLU A 78 9.40 6.58 -4.53
CA GLU A 78 9.21 5.61 -3.46
C GLU A 78 8.32 4.44 -3.89
N LEU A 79 7.21 4.71 -4.57
CA LEU A 79 6.27 3.69 -5.05
C LEU A 79 6.87 2.82 -6.17
N LEU A 80 7.74 3.39 -7.02
CA LEU A 80 8.51 2.63 -8.00
C LEU A 80 9.52 1.71 -7.30
N ARG A 81 10.18 2.21 -6.25
CA ARG A 81 11.14 1.44 -5.46
C ARG A 81 10.49 0.29 -4.69
N SER A 82 9.28 0.50 -4.16
CA SER A 82 8.52 -0.56 -3.48
C SER A 82 7.86 -1.57 -4.43
N GLY A 83 7.82 -1.29 -5.73
CA GLY A 83 7.23 -2.17 -6.74
C GLY A 83 5.70 -2.13 -6.77
N VAL A 84 5.07 -1.16 -6.11
CA VAL A 84 3.61 -0.94 -6.13
C VAL A 84 3.15 -0.43 -7.50
N ILE A 85 4.00 0.36 -8.17
CA ILE A 85 3.76 0.86 -9.53
C ILE A 85 4.90 0.47 -10.48
N GLN A 86 4.62 0.48 -11.77
CA GLN A 86 5.59 0.20 -12.83
C GLN A 86 5.39 1.13 -14.03
N GLN A 87 6.45 1.33 -14.81
CA GLN A 87 6.37 2.12 -16.04
C GLN A 87 5.51 1.39 -17.09
N SER A 88 4.71 2.15 -17.83
CA SER A 88 3.81 1.64 -18.86
C SER A 88 3.72 2.64 -20.02
N THR A 89 3.38 2.15 -21.21
CA THR A 89 3.29 2.94 -22.46
C THR A 89 1.86 3.04 -22.98
N SER A 90 0.86 2.99 -22.08
CA SER A 90 -0.55 3.02 -22.47
C SER A 90 -1.00 4.36 -23.06
#